data_AF-A0A6V7LVJ0-F1
#
_entry.id   AF-A0A6V7LVJ0-F1
#
_cell.length_a   1.000
_cell.length_b   1.000
_cell.length_c   1.000
_cell.angle_alpha   90.00
_cell.angle_beta   90.00
_cell.angle_gamma   90.00
#
_symmetry.space_group_name_H-M   'P 1'
#
loop_
_entity.id
_entity.type
_entity.pdbx_description
1 polymer ?
#
loop_
_entity_poly.entity_id
_entity_poly.type
_entity_poly.pdbx_seq_one_letter_code
_entity_poly.pdbx_strand_id
1 'polypeptide(L)'
;DGRRRIDMVLVYQEETEGVMTEIESKKREQRRIFEENLLKEGLQMELEPKENSFDGKTFFLKLHIPWKIKVQYAEVMNLKLLTKRFITISVKAW
;
A
#
# COMPACT_ATOMS: atom_id res chain seq x y z
N ASP A 1 11.67 3.09 -6.23
CA ASP A 1 12.43 3.14 -7.51
C ASP A 1 12.12 4.36 -8.43
N GLY A 2 11.25 5.29 -8.02
CA GLY A 2 10.86 6.47 -8.82
C GLY A 2 9.98 6.18 -10.04
N ARG A 3 9.65 4.91 -10.30
CA ARG A 3 8.87 4.49 -11.48
C ARG A 3 7.40 4.24 -11.17
N ARG A 4 7.12 3.76 -9.95
CA ARG A 4 5.78 3.37 -9.51
C ARG A 4 5.20 4.41 -8.58
N ARG A 5 3.90 4.70 -8.72
CA ARG A 5 3.18 5.59 -7.80
C ARG A 5 2.67 4.79 -6.60
N ILE A 6 2.84 5.34 -5.41
CA ILE A 6 2.33 4.72 -4.18
C ILE A 6 0.82 4.97 -4.12
N ASP A 7 0.04 3.90 -4.02
CA ASP A 7 -1.42 3.96 -3.87
C ASP A 7 -1.83 3.90 -2.40
N MET A 8 -1.10 3.14 -1.58
CA MET A 8 -1.35 3.02 -0.14
C MET A 8 -0.02 2.82 0.61
N VAL A 9 0.03 3.28 1.86
CA VAL A 9 1.13 2.98 2.79
C VAL A 9 0.54 2.27 4.00
N LEU A 10 1.07 1.09 4.30
CA LEU A 10 0.77 0.38 5.54
C LEU A 10 1.90 0.61 6.54
N VAL A 11 1.53 0.78 7.80
CA VAL A 11 2.46 1.15 8.87
C VAL A 11 2.29 0.18 10.02
N TYR A 12 3.38 -0.38 10.51
CA TYR A 12 3.36 -1.23 11.68
C TYR A 12 4.67 -1.14 12.46
N GLN A 13 4.61 -1.55 13.73
CA GLN A 13 5.77 -1.70 14.59
C GLN A 13 5.91 -3.18 14.99
N GLU A 14 7.14 -3.59 15.24
CA GLU A 14 7.44 -4.87 15.88
C GLU A 14 8.17 -4.60 17.19
N GLU A 15 7.64 -5.12 18.29
CA GLU A 15 8.34 -5.16 19.56
C GLU A 15 9.41 -6.25 19.47
N THR A 16 10.67 -5.85 19.51
CA THR A 16 11.82 -6.78 19.45
C THR A 16 12.55 -6.87 20.79
N GLU A 17 12.11 -6.12 21.80
CA GLU A 17 12.71 -6.11 23.13
C GLU A 17 11.97 -7.09 24.03
N GLY A 18 12.71 -8.02 24.64
CA GLY A 18 12.15 -9.01 25.58
C GLY A 18 11.84 -10.38 24.96
N VAL A 19 11.06 -11.17 25.69
CA VAL A 19 10.66 -12.52 25.27
C VAL A 19 9.48 -12.41 24.32
N MET A 20 9.64 -12.97 23.12
CA MET A 20 8.57 -12.99 22.11
C MET A 20 7.30 -13.61 22.70
N THR A 21 6.23 -12.83 22.73
CA THR A 21 4.94 -13.30 23.22
C THR A 21 4.23 -14.13 22.14
N GLU A 22 3.32 -15.02 22.55
CA GLU A 22 2.48 -15.77 21.59
C GLU A 22 1.67 -14.81 20.69
N ILE A 23 1.26 -13.66 21.25
CA ILE A 23 0.50 -12.63 20.53
C ILE A 23 1.38 -11.99 19.44
N GLU A 24 2.62 -11.64 19.74
CA GLU A 24 3.57 -11.09 18.76
C GLU A 24 3.88 -12.10 17.65
N SER A 25 4.09 -13.36 18.01
CA SER A 25 4.30 -14.44 17.04
C SER A 25 3.11 -14.57 16.08
N LYS A 26 1.87 -14.57 16.61
CA LYS A 26 0.65 -14.57 15.78
C LYS A 26 0.55 -13.33 14.88
N LYS A 27 0.85 -12.14 15.39
CA LYS A 27 0.84 -10.90 14.58
C LYS A 27 1.85 -10.95 13.44
N ARG A 28 3.05 -11.48 13.69
CA ARG A 28 4.09 -11.65 12.67
C ARG A 28 3.65 -12.63 11.58
N GLU A 29 3.07 -13.76 11.96
CA GLU A 29 2.58 -14.75 11.01
C GLU A 29 1.40 -14.22 10.18
N GLN A 30 0.45 -13.52 10.79
CA GLN A 30 -0.65 -12.87 10.07
C GLN A 30 -0.14 -11.85 9.06
N ARG A 31 0.88 -11.05 9.41
CA ARG A 31 1.52 -10.13 8.47
C ARG A 31 2.16 -10.87 7.29
N ARG A 32 2.93 -11.93 7.55
CA ARG A 32 3.54 -12.74 6.49
C ARG A 32 2.50 -13.26 5.51
N ILE A 33 1.41 -13.85 6.02
CA ILE A 33 0.32 -14.37 5.19
C ILE A 33 -0.35 -13.24 4.39
N PHE A 34 -0.59 -12.09 5.02
CA PHE A 34 -1.20 -10.95 4.35
C PHE A 34 -0.34 -10.42 3.20
N GLU A 35 0.97 -10.25 3.43
CA GLU A 35 1.93 -9.83 2.39
C GLU A 35 2.02 -10.82 1.23
N GLU A 36 2.06 -12.13 1.53
CA GLU A 36 2.03 -13.17 0.50
C GLU A 36 0.74 -13.13 -0.33
N ASN A 37 -0.40 -12.87 0.30
CA ASN A 37 -1.67 -12.74 -0.41
C ASN A 37 -1.69 -11.50 -1.30
N LEU A 38 -1.14 -10.36 -0.87
CA LEU A 38 -1.02 -9.17 -1.72
C LEU A 38 -0.17 -9.45 -2.97
N LEU A 39 0.94 -10.17 -2.81
CA LEU A 39 1.79 -10.57 -3.95
C LEU A 39 1.06 -11.54 -4.89
N LYS A 40 0.30 -12.51 -4.35
CA LYS A 40 -0.51 -13.45 -5.15
C LYS A 40 -1.61 -12.74 -5.95
N GLU A 41 -2.24 -11.71 -5.39
CA GLU A 41 -3.21 -10.85 -6.07
C GLU A 41 -2.56 -9.93 -7.14
N GLY A 42 -1.23 -9.94 -7.26
CA GLY A 42 -0.49 -9.20 -8.27
C GLY A 42 -0.20 -7.76 -7.90
N LEU A 43 -0.31 -7.38 -6.62
CA LEU A 43 0.13 -6.08 -6.14
C LEU A 43 1.65 -6.03 -6.04
N GLN A 44 2.20 -4.82 -6.14
CA GLN A 44 3.62 -4.57 -6.01
C GLN A 44 3.85 -3.84 -4.69
N MET A 45 4.91 -4.21 -3.97
CA MET A 45 5.19 -3.64 -2.67
C MET A 45 6.68 -3.37 -2.47
N GLU A 46 6.98 -2.35 -1.69
CA GLU A 46 8.33 -1.97 -1.26
C GLU A 46 8.30 -1.79 0.25
N LEU A 47 9.03 -2.64 0.98
CA LEU A 47 9.18 -2.50 2.43
C LEU A 47 10.35 -1.55 2.72
N GLU A 48 10.04 -0.45 3.39
CA GLU A 48 11.03 0.41 4.00
C GLU A 48 11.25 -0.04 5.45
N PRO A 49 12.49 -0.40 5.81
CA PRO A 49 12.78 -1.01 7.09
C PRO A 49 12.78 0.05 8.20
N LYS A 50 12.56 -0.39 9.44
CA LYS A 50 12.38 0.50 10.60
C LYS A 50 13.57 1.42 10.85
N GLU A 51 14.77 1.03 10.43
CA GLU A 51 16.00 1.80 10.61
C GLU A 51 15.96 3.14 9.85
N ASN A 52 15.14 3.24 8.81
CA ASN A 52 14.95 4.46 8.03
C ASN A 52 13.84 5.36 8.59
N SER A 53 13.07 4.87 9.55
CA SER A 53 12.02 5.67 10.19
C SER A 53 12.59 6.67 11.20
N PHE A 54 11.89 7.78 11.41
CA PHE A 54 12.31 8.81 12.36
C PHE A 54 12.45 8.27 13.80
N ASP A 55 11.60 7.32 14.20
CA ASP A 55 11.63 6.71 15.53
C ASP A 55 12.49 5.44 15.61
N GLY A 56 13.03 4.97 14.49
CA GLY A 56 13.82 3.73 14.40
C GLY A 56 13.01 2.45 14.67
N LYS A 57 11.68 2.54 14.75
CA LYS A 57 10.79 1.44 15.19
C LYS A 57 9.70 1.09 14.19
N THR A 58 9.44 1.98 13.24
CA THR A 58 8.26 1.90 12.37
C THR A 58 8.60 1.39 10.98
N PHE A 59 7.96 0.30 10.56
CA PHE A 59 8.04 -0.20 9.19
C PHE A 59 7.01 0.49 8.30
N PHE A 60 7.42 0.85 7.09
CA PHE A 60 6.52 1.41 6.07
C PHE A 60 6.48 0.49 4.86
N LEU A 61 5.31 -0.13 4.64
CA LEU A 61 5.08 -0.95 3.46
C LEU A 61 4.33 -0.12 2.41
N LYS A 62 5.05 0.27 1.36
CA LYS A 62 4.53 1.07 0.25
C LYS A 62 3.91 0.14 -0.78
N LEU A 63 2.64 0.33 -1.08
CA LEU A 63 1.89 -0.48 -2.03
C LEU A 63 1.67 0.28 -3.34
N HIS A 64 1.91 -0.41 -4.44
CA HIS A 64 1.56 -0.01 -5.79
C HIS A 64 0.62 -1.03 -6.41
N ILE A 65 -0.53 -0.58 -6.87
CA ILE A 65 -1.51 -1.42 -7.55
C ILE A 65 -1.30 -1.24 -9.06
N PRO A 66 -0.87 -2.27 -9.81
CA PRO A 66 -0.72 -2.17 -11.25
C PRO A 66 -2.04 -1.81 -11.94
N TRP A 67 -1.96 -1.07 -13.04
CA TRP A 67 -3.14 -0.60 -13.79
C TRP A 67 -4.11 -1.73 -14.14
N LYS A 68 -3.58 -2.88 -14.57
CA LYS A 68 -4.38 -4.07 -14.91
C LYS A 68 -5.28 -4.49 -13.74
N ILE A 69 -4.73 -4.56 -12.53
CA ILE A 69 -5.46 -4.92 -11.32
C ILE A 69 -6.51 -3.86 -10.97
N LYS A 70 -6.16 -2.56 -11.07
CA LYS A 70 -7.11 -1.46 -10.83
C LYS A 70 -8.34 -1.54 -11.74
N VAL A 71 -8.14 -1.81 -13.03
CA VAL A 71 -9.24 -1.91 -14.00
C VAL A 71 -10.11 -3.12 -13.69
N GLN A 72 -9.51 -4.30 -13.47
CA GLN A 72 -10.27 -5.51 -13.13
C GLN A 72 -11.14 -5.32 -11.88
N TYR A 73 -10.57 -4.75 -10.81
CA TYR A 73 -11.33 -4.47 -9.59
C TYR A 73 -12.38 -3.36 -9.80
N ALA A 74 -12.09 -2.34 -10.61
CA ALA A 74 -13.07 -1.29 -10.95
C ALA A 74 -14.27 -1.84 -11.72
N GLU A 75 -14.06 -2.82 -12.62
CA GLU A 75 -15.11 -3.53 -13.33
C GLU A 75 -15.99 -4.33 -12.36
N VAL A 76 -15.38 -5.11 -11.47
CA VAL A 76 -16.10 -5.89 -10.44
C VAL A 76 -16.91 -4.97 -9.49
N MET A 77 -16.35 -3.81 -9.14
CA MET A 77 -17.01 -2.81 -8.29
C MET A 77 -18.02 -1.92 -9.03
N ASN A 78 -18.21 -2.09 -10.35
CA ASN A 78 -19.05 -1.26 -11.20
C ASN A 78 -18.73 0.26 -11.11
N LEU A 79 -17.45 0.61 -11.02
CA LEU A 79 -17.02 2.00 -10.99
C LEU A 79 -17.24 2.66 -12.36
N LYS A 80 -17.95 3.79 -12.39
CA LYS A 80 -18.16 4.58 -13.61
C LYS A 80 -17.00 5.54 -13.81
N LEU A 81 -16.29 5.39 -14.94
CA LEU A 81 -15.36 6.40 -15.41
C LEU A 81 -16.11 7.50 -16.15
N LEU A 82 -15.67 8.76 -15.96
CA LEU A 82 -16.17 9.88 -16.76
C LEU A 82 -15.75 9.68 -18.22
N THR A 83 -16.72 9.45 -19.10
CA THR A 83 -16.51 9.24 -20.54
C THR A 83 -16.37 10.53 -21.34
N LYS A 84 -16.71 11.68 -20.74
CA LYS A 84 -16.57 13.00 -21.36
C LYS A 84 -15.41 13.76 -20.75
N ARG A 85 -14.49 14.24 -21.60
CA ARG A 85 -13.46 15.20 -21.20
C ARG A 85 -14.16 16.54 -20.93
N PHE A 86 -14.23 16.94 -19.67
CA PHE A 86 -14.54 18.32 -19.34
C PHE A 86 -13.27 19.13 -19.58
N ILE A 87 -13.28 20.00 -20.59
CA ILE A 87 -12.23 21.01 -20.76
C ILE A 87 -12.45 21.99 -19.62
N THR A 88 -11.71 21.86 -18.53
CA THR A 88 -11.73 22.87 -17.47
C THR A 88 -11.07 24.12 -18.03
N ILE A 89 -11.90 25.06 -18.46
CA ILE A 89 -11.44 26.40 -18.84
C ILE A 89 -10.89 27.01 -17.55
N SER A 90 -9.56 27.16 -17.46
CA SER A 90 -8.94 27.91 -16.37
C SER A 90 -9.37 29.37 -16.52
N VAL A 91 -10.44 29.75 -15.85
CA VAL A 91 -10.77 31.15 -15.64
C VAL A 91 -9.72 31.70 -14.69
N LYS A 92 -8.79 32.51 -15.22
CA LYS A 92 -7.93 33.34 -14.38
C LYS A 92 -8.85 34.26 -13.56
N ALA A 93 -8.87 34.05 -12.25
CA ALA A 93 -9.42 35.02 -11.33
C ALA A 93 -8.50 36.25 -11.36
N TRP A 94 -9.10 37.42 -11.50
CA TRP A 94 -8.46 38.74 -11.53
C TRP A 94 -7.91 39.10 -10.16
#